data_AF-A0A8R1U1Y9-F1
#
_entry.id   AF-A0A8R1U1Y9-F1
#
_cell.length_a   1.000
_cell.length_b   1.000
_cell.length_c   1.000
_cell.angle_alpha   90.00
_cell.angle_beta   90.00
_cell.angle_gamma   90.00
#
_symmetry.space_group_name_H-M   'P 1'
#
loop_
_entity.id
_entity.type
_entity.pdbx_description
1 polymer ?
#
loop_
_entity_poly.entity_id
_entity_poly.type
_entity_poly.pdbx_seq_one_letter_code
_entity_poly.pdbx_strand_id
1 'polypeptide(L)'
;GIRKAPEQLFVQTTTIGYCPPHAFSELTHIKHIWFRNTTIDILATETFAGLTDIDYIYFRDCIIRHIEHGAFGSMRRTQHFFVRGNITIQSSESVIFQNSRIENVIFEDVHFTVPSDCFVGLKSANTQLVSCTWNLNKKFKKFQNTRQKIGHFSIHNSTLDLINIETFRNARILSISYTNQCSKPEMCRQPLKLNWTFYDVICRLYHFLAKYFCTNSKFALSILIINNCKALNINLANNDKILSFHIFRIDILTIRKMPKNLKISEILYKNYENCTENFVIFQLSSFILKNSAINCMQLHAFSNSSIKMLHAEKSTFQRMFDFWKYLNNTILVEVLVNLRRYLLEEVQNLCSKEVIIACECLTEQLNHRNK
;
A
#
# COMPACT_ATOMS: atom_id res chain seq x y z
N GLY A 1 -25.00 -18.74 41.93
CA GLY A 1 -25.13 -17.77 40.82
C GLY A 1 -24.09 -16.70 40.99
N ILE A 2 -23.27 -16.46 39.97
CA ILE A 2 -22.34 -15.33 39.96
C ILE A 2 -23.17 -14.05 40.10
N ARG A 3 -23.05 -13.34 41.23
CA ARG A 3 -23.91 -12.17 41.55
C ARG A 3 -23.52 -10.89 40.80
N LYS A 4 -22.32 -10.86 40.21
CA LYS A 4 -21.78 -9.75 39.41
C LYS A 4 -21.08 -10.32 38.20
N ALA A 5 -21.44 -9.87 37.00
CA ALA A 5 -20.70 -10.25 35.81
C ALA A 5 -19.20 -9.92 35.99
N PRO A 6 -18.28 -10.79 35.55
CA PRO A 6 -16.86 -10.53 35.71
C PRO A 6 -16.41 -9.34 34.84
N GLU A 7 -15.41 -8.61 35.30
CA GLU A 7 -14.74 -7.58 34.50
C GLU A 7 -13.73 -8.19 33.51
N GLN A 8 -13.27 -9.42 33.78
CA GLN A 8 -12.27 -10.09 32.95
C GLN A 8 -12.66 -11.55 32.70
N LEU A 9 -12.58 -11.98 31.45
CA LEU A 9 -12.81 -13.34 31.01
C LEU A 9 -11.53 -13.86 30.37
N PHE A 10 -10.99 -14.93 30.93
CA PHE A 10 -9.79 -15.60 30.44
C PHE A 10 -10.16 -17.01 30.01
N VAL A 11 -9.89 -17.32 28.75
CA VAL A 11 -10.09 -18.64 28.18
C VAL A 11 -8.74 -19.14 27.68
N GLN A 12 -8.16 -20.10 28.40
CA GLN A 12 -6.81 -20.55 28.13
C GLN A 12 -6.70 -22.07 28.03
N THR A 13 -5.77 -22.56 27.21
CA THR A 13 -5.38 -23.98 27.13
C THR A 13 -6.57 -24.91 26.93
N THR A 14 -7.44 -24.56 25.98
CA THR A 14 -8.70 -25.27 25.76
C THR A 14 -9.04 -25.37 24.28
N THR A 15 -10.03 -26.20 23.96
CA THR A 15 -10.61 -26.31 22.63
C THR A 15 -12.09 -25.95 22.72
N ILE A 16 -12.52 -25.00 21.90
CA ILE A 16 -13.91 -24.55 21.80
C ILE A 16 -14.44 -24.99 20.44
N GLY A 17 -15.33 -25.98 20.42
CA GLY A 17 -15.90 -26.51 19.17
C GLY A 17 -16.84 -25.54 18.45
N TYR A 18 -17.52 -24.66 19.19
CA TYR A 18 -18.45 -23.70 18.60
C TYR A 18 -18.67 -22.55 19.58
N CYS A 19 -18.40 -21.31 19.15
CA CYS A 19 -18.81 -20.11 19.85
C CYS A 19 -20.11 -19.61 19.22
N PRO A 20 -21.26 -19.67 19.92
CA PRO A 20 -22.55 -19.28 19.36
C PRO A 20 -22.70 -17.76 19.21
N PRO A 21 -23.71 -17.29 18.45
CA PRO A 21 -24.11 -15.89 18.45
C PRO A 21 -24.38 -15.38 19.87
N HIS A 22 -24.04 -14.12 20.14
CA HIS A 22 -24.25 -13.45 21.43
C HIS A 22 -23.62 -14.14 22.64
N ALA A 23 -22.57 -14.96 22.46
CA ALA A 23 -21.93 -15.74 23.52
C ALA A 23 -21.50 -14.89 24.74
N PHE A 24 -21.23 -13.60 24.55
CA PHE A 24 -20.74 -12.70 25.59
C PHE A 24 -21.68 -11.52 25.91
N SER A 25 -22.90 -11.48 25.35
CA SER A 25 -23.78 -10.30 25.47
C SER A 25 -24.23 -9.99 26.90
N GLU A 26 -24.42 -11.03 27.72
CA GLU A 26 -24.89 -10.90 29.11
C GLU A 26 -23.77 -10.55 30.10
N LEU A 27 -22.51 -10.46 29.65
CA LEU A 27 -21.38 -10.07 30.48
C LEU A 27 -21.33 -8.55 30.62
N THR A 28 -22.33 -7.96 31.26
CA THR A 28 -22.59 -6.50 31.31
C THR A 28 -21.47 -5.65 31.93
N HIS A 29 -20.56 -6.26 32.70
CA HIS A 29 -19.43 -5.57 33.33
C HIS A 29 -18.08 -5.91 32.68
N ILE A 30 -18.07 -6.72 31.61
CA ILE A 30 -16.83 -7.20 31.00
C ILE A 30 -16.04 -6.04 30.39
N LYS A 31 -14.74 -6.03 30.66
CA LYS A 31 -13.77 -5.08 30.12
C LYS A 31 -12.71 -5.78 29.30
N HIS A 32 -12.30 -6.97 29.71
CA HIS A 32 -11.23 -7.75 29.08
C HIS A 32 -11.70 -9.15 28.70
N ILE A 33 -11.56 -9.54 27.44
CA ILE A 33 -11.80 -10.91 26.96
C ILE A 33 -10.51 -11.44 26.33
N TRP A 34 -9.88 -12.42 26.96
CA TRP A 34 -8.59 -12.97 26.53
C TRP A 34 -8.72 -14.44 26.18
N PHE A 35 -8.33 -14.79 24.96
CA PHE A 35 -8.15 -16.16 24.50
C PHE A 35 -6.65 -16.43 24.38
N ARG A 36 -6.13 -17.45 25.07
CA ARG A 36 -4.70 -17.79 25.02
C ARG A 36 -4.48 -19.28 24.82
N ASN A 37 -3.65 -19.67 23.86
CA ASN A 37 -3.36 -21.09 23.63
C ASN A 37 -4.64 -21.92 23.49
N THR A 38 -5.59 -21.39 22.70
CA THR A 38 -6.93 -21.94 22.55
C THR A 38 -7.19 -22.25 21.08
N THR A 39 -7.75 -23.42 20.82
CA THR A 39 -8.28 -23.76 19.49
C THR A 39 -9.77 -23.44 19.47
N ILE A 40 -10.22 -22.67 18.49
CA ILE A 40 -11.63 -22.35 18.26
C ILE A 40 -12.00 -22.86 16.89
N ASP A 41 -12.95 -23.78 16.83
CA ASP A 41 -13.33 -24.40 15.57
C ASP A 41 -14.20 -23.46 14.74
N ILE A 42 -15.24 -22.88 15.35
CA ILE A 42 -16.14 -21.94 14.67
C ILE A 42 -16.43 -20.76 15.58
N LEU A 43 -16.14 -19.55 15.09
CA LEU A 43 -16.74 -18.31 15.59
C LEU A 43 -17.97 -18.01 14.74
N ALA A 44 -19.16 -18.19 15.32
CA ALA A 44 -20.41 -17.96 14.61
C ALA A 44 -20.67 -16.46 14.36
N THR A 45 -21.54 -16.16 13.40
CA THR A 45 -22.06 -14.81 13.17
C THR A 45 -22.54 -14.19 14.49
N GLU A 46 -22.19 -12.93 14.74
CA GLU A 46 -22.59 -12.20 15.95
C GLU A 46 -22.10 -12.79 17.29
N THR A 47 -21.07 -13.66 17.29
CA THR A 47 -20.47 -14.19 18.54
C THR A 47 -20.17 -13.09 19.57
N PHE A 48 -19.58 -11.98 19.12
CA PHE A 48 -19.20 -10.83 19.97
C PHE A 48 -20.23 -9.71 19.98
N ALA A 49 -21.42 -9.91 19.38
CA ALA A 49 -22.45 -8.89 19.33
C ALA A 49 -23.02 -8.57 20.71
N GLY A 50 -23.40 -7.31 20.92
CA GLY A 50 -23.90 -6.82 22.21
C GLY A 50 -22.79 -6.32 23.14
N LEU A 51 -21.53 -6.70 22.89
CA LEU A 51 -20.39 -6.14 23.62
C LEU A 51 -20.31 -4.63 23.42
N THR A 52 -20.36 -3.93 24.55
CA THR A 52 -20.36 -2.48 24.64
C THR A 52 -19.31 -2.09 25.66
N ASP A 53 -18.50 -1.07 25.33
CA ASP A 53 -17.53 -0.48 26.24
C ASP A 53 -16.43 -1.44 26.74
N ILE A 54 -15.88 -2.20 25.80
CA ILE A 54 -14.78 -3.15 26.02
C ILE A 54 -13.44 -2.47 25.86
N ASP A 55 -12.52 -2.70 26.79
CA ASP A 55 -11.18 -2.13 26.71
C ASP A 55 -10.28 -3.04 25.84
N TYR A 56 -10.30 -4.35 26.09
CA TYR A 56 -9.44 -5.30 25.37
C TYR A 56 -10.17 -6.58 24.96
N ILE A 57 -10.10 -6.91 23.66
CA ILE A 57 -10.29 -8.26 23.16
C ILE A 57 -8.92 -8.74 22.66
N TYR A 58 -8.43 -9.84 23.23
CA TYR A 58 -7.07 -10.31 22.97
C TYR A 58 -7.06 -11.80 22.61
N PHE A 59 -6.55 -12.13 21.43
CA PHE A 59 -6.25 -13.49 21.01
C PHE A 59 -4.73 -13.66 20.97
N ARG A 60 -4.22 -14.67 21.68
CA ARG A 60 -2.80 -14.99 21.73
C ARG A 60 -2.55 -16.48 21.51
N ASP A 61 -1.65 -16.81 20.58
CA ASP A 61 -1.25 -18.19 20.32
C ASP A 61 -2.46 -19.12 20.07
N CYS A 62 -3.43 -18.68 19.27
CA CYS A 62 -4.70 -19.36 19.03
C CYS A 62 -4.81 -19.91 17.60
N ILE A 63 -5.53 -21.03 17.44
CA ILE A 63 -5.92 -21.55 16.13
C ILE A 63 -7.42 -21.32 15.98
N ILE A 64 -7.83 -20.57 14.96
CA ILE A 64 -9.23 -20.36 14.62
C ILE A 64 -9.50 -21.05 13.28
N ARG A 65 -10.30 -22.13 13.26
CA ARG A 65 -10.52 -22.91 12.03
C ARG A 65 -11.44 -22.19 11.06
N HIS A 66 -12.54 -21.63 11.56
CA HIS A 66 -13.49 -20.90 10.74
C HIS A 66 -14.06 -19.68 11.48
N ILE A 67 -14.19 -18.57 10.75
CA ILE A 67 -14.83 -17.34 11.22
C ILE A 67 -15.96 -17.00 10.24
N GLU A 68 -17.20 -17.08 10.70
CA GLU A 68 -18.37 -16.71 9.91
C GLU A 68 -18.46 -15.19 9.71
N HIS A 69 -19.25 -14.76 8.74
CA HIS A 69 -19.48 -13.34 8.49
C HIS A 69 -20.04 -12.65 9.75
N GLY A 70 -19.56 -11.44 10.02
CA GLY A 70 -20.00 -10.68 11.20
C GLY A 70 -19.73 -11.36 12.55
N ALA A 71 -18.84 -12.36 12.66
CA ALA A 71 -18.52 -12.98 13.95
C ALA A 71 -18.00 -11.97 14.99
N PHE A 72 -17.14 -11.03 14.55
CA PHE A 72 -16.72 -9.85 15.31
C PHE A 72 -17.59 -8.63 14.97
N GLY A 73 -18.83 -8.85 14.55
CA GLY A 73 -19.78 -7.82 14.15
C GLY A 73 -20.50 -7.19 15.34
N SER A 74 -21.13 -6.04 15.09
CA SER A 74 -22.03 -5.37 16.05
C SER A 74 -21.40 -5.05 17.42
N MET A 75 -20.08 -4.91 17.49
CA MET A 75 -19.37 -4.43 18.69
C MET A 75 -19.42 -2.90 18.72
N ARG A 76 -20.14 -2.33 19.69
CA ARG A 76 -20.50 -0.90 19.67
C ARG A 76 -19.34 0.03 20.02
N ARG A 77 -18.47 -0.40 20.93
CA ARG A 77 -17.27 0.34 21.35
C ARG A 77 -16.26 -0.63 21.95
N THR A 78 -15.18 -0.88 21.23
CA THR A 78 -14.01 -1.61 21.72
C THR A 78 -12.77 -0.73 21.56
N GLN A 79 -11.94 -0.58 22.59
CA GLN A 79 -10.73 0.23 22.48
C GLN A 79 -9.63 -0.54 21.73
N HIS A 80 -9.36 -1.78 22.14
CA HIS A 80 -8.28 -2.57 21.59
C HIS A 80 -8.74 -3.98 21.19
N PHE A 81 -8.50 -4.34 19.93
CA PHE A 81 -8.65 -5.70 19.41
C PHE A 81 -7.29 -6.18 18.92
N PHE A 82 -6.68 -7.09 19.67
CA PHE A 82 -5.33 -7.54 19.45
C PHE A 82 -5.31 -9.04 19.14
N VAL A 83 -4.61 -9.41 18.08
CA VAL A 83 -4.39 -10.78 17.64
C VAL A 83 -2.89 -10.93 17.49
N ARG A 84 -2.23 -11.63 18.41
CA ARG A 84 -0.75 -11.64 18.50
C ARG A 84 -0.15 -13.03 18.75
N GLY A 85 1.09 -13.21 18.30
CA GLY A 85 1.83 -14.46 18.50
C GLY A 85 1.44 -15.50 17.46
N ASN A 86 1.55 -16.80 17.79
CA ASN A 86 1.32 -17.89 16.84
C ASN A 86 -0.17 -18.07 16.53
N ILE A 87 -0.75 -17.14 15.76
CA ILE A 87 -2.15 -17.16 15.38
C ILE A 87 -2.28 -17.78 14.00
N THR A 88 -3.13 -18.80 13.88
CA THR A 88 -3.53 -19.35 12.59
C THR A 88 -5.04 -19.20 12.41
N ILE A 89 -5.48 -18.46 11.39
CA ILE A 89 -6.88 -18.42 10.95
C ILE A 89 -6.99 -19.21 9.65
N GLN A 90 -7.53 -20.42 9.71
CA GLN A 90 -7.54 -21.32 8.55
C GLN A 90 -8.50 -20.87 7.46
N SER A 91 -9.63 -20.28 7.85
CA SER A 91 -10.59 -19.69 6.92
C SER A 91 -11.45 -18.62 7.59
N SER A 92 -11.91 -17.65 6.81
CA SER A 92 -13.04 -16.81 7.19
C SER A 92 -13.96 -16.55 6.01
N GLU A 93 -15.17 -16.13 6.32
CA GLU A 93 -16.06 -15.44 5.40
C GLU A 93 -15.70 -13.94 5.31
N SER A 94 -16.49 -13.21 4.53
CA SER A 94 -16.36 -11.76 4.33
C SER A 94 -16.88 -10.96 5.52
N VAL A 95 -16.52 -9.67 5.60
CA VAL A 95 -17.12 -8.70 6.55
C VAL A 95 -17.17 -9.18 8.02
N ILE A 96 -16.11 -9.83 8.50
CA ILE A 96 -16.08 -10.40 9.87
C ILE A 96 -16.26 -9.33 10.96
N PHE A 97 -15.95 -8.06 10.66
CA PHE A 97 -16.11 -6.90 11.54
C PHE A 97 -17.34 -6.02 11.22
N GLN A 98 -18.37 -6.59 10.59
CA GLN A 98 -19.54 -5.82 10.14
C GLN A 98 -20.14 -4.95 11.25
N ASN A 99 -20.32 -3.65 10.98
CA ASN A 99 -20.91 -2.68 11.89
C ASN A 99 -20.17 -2.48 13.23
N SER A 100 -18.95 -2.97 13.36
CA SER A 100 -18.16 -2.83 14.58
C SER A 100 -17.37 -1.53 14.63
N ARG A 101 -17.28 -0.94 15.82
CA ARG A 101 -16.45 0.23 16.10
C ARG A 101 -15.35 -0.14 17.09
N ILE A 102 -14.14 -0.28 16.56
CA ILE A 102 -12.96 -0.69 17.31
C ILE A 102 -11.87 0.36 17.10
N GLU A 103 -11.38 1.01 18.15
CA GLU A 103 -10.41 2.10 18.02
C GLU A 103 -9.09 1.62 17.42
N ASN A 104 -8.49 0.58 18.01
CA ASN A 104 -7.23 -0.01 17.56
C ASN A 104 -7.40 -1.50 17.25
N VAL A 105 -7.14 -1.89 16.01
CA VAL A 105 -7.12 -3.29 15.55
C VAL A 105 -5.69 -3.65 15.16
N ILE A 106 -5.07 -4.60 15.84
CA ILE A 106 -3.67 -4.99 15.57
C ILE A 106 -3.58 -6.49 15.40
N PHE A 107 -3.08 -6.91 14.25
CA PHE A 107 -2.67 -8.27 13.95
C PHE A 107 -1.14 -8.30 13.89
N GLU A 108 -0.52 -9.14 14.69
CA GLU A 108 0.94 -9.30 14.79
C GLU A 108 1.29 -10.80 14.75
N ASP A 109 2.19 -11.19 13.85
CA ASP A 109 2.64 -12.58 13.66
C ASP A 109 1.52 -13.57 13.25
N VAL A 110 0.48 -13.06 12.57
CA VAL A 110 -0.72 -13.84 12.23
C VAL A 110 -0.59 -14.47 10.84
N HIS A 111 -0.89 -15.77 10.75
CA HIS A 111 -1.05 -16.49 9.49
C HIS A 111 -2.53 -16.71 9.23
N PHE A 112 -3.09 -16.10 8.18
CA PHE A 112 -4.53 -16.16 7.95
C PHE A 112 -4.89 -16.31 6.46
N THR A 113 -5.83 -17.21 6.18
CA THR A 113 -6.37 -17.43 4.83
C THR A 113 -7.80 -16.91 4.77
N VAL A 114 -7.98 -15.67 4.32
CA VAL A 114 -9.27 -14.96 4.40
C VAL A 114 -9.56 -14.23 3.10
N PRO A 115 -10.84 -13.95 2.78
CA PRO A 115 -11.18 -13.16 1.62
C PRO A 115 -10.69 -11.73 1.77
N SER A 116 -10.50 -11.06 0.63
CA SER A 116 -9.97 -9.71 0.63
C SER A 116 -10.85 -8.70 1.38
N ASP A 117 -12.16 -8.94 1.48
CA ASP A 117 -13.12 -8.05 2.12
C ASP A 117 -13.40 -8.39 3.59
N CYS A 118 -12.53 -9.13 4.28
CA CYS A 118 -12.71 -9.47 5.70
C CYS A 118 -12.81 -8.24 6.63
N PHE A 119 -12.01 -7.18 6.37
CA PHE A 119 -12.03 -5.92 7.14
C PHE A 119 -13.14 -4.95 6.72
N VAL A 120 -13.94 -5.28 5.69
CA VAL A 120 -15.01 -4.42 5.23
C VAL A 120 -16.10 -4.32 6.31
N GLY A 121 -16.62 -3.11 6.51
CA GLY A 121 -17.60 -2.80 7.57
C GLY A 121 -17.00 -2.37 8.90
N LEU A 122 -15.67 -2.44 9.07
CA LEU A 122 -14.98 -1.96 10.25
C LEU A 122 -14.96 -0.42 10.34
N LYS A 123 -15.24 0.11 11.53
CA LYS A 123 -15.00 1.51 11.89
C LYS A 123 -13.85 1.58 12.89
N SER A 124 -12.68 2.02 12.45
CA SER A 124 -11.48 2.05 13.28
C SER A 124 -10.66 3.31 13.11
N ALA A 125 -9.97 3.73 14.18
CA ALA A 125 -9.00 4.82 14.09
C ALA A 125 -7.69 4.32 13.49
N ASN A 126 -7.23 3.15 13.91
CA ASN A 126 -5.94 2.59 13.53
C ASN A 126 -6.05 1.06 13.38
N THR A 127 -5.69 0.55 12.21
CA THR A 127 -5.67 -0.88 11.89
C THR A 127 -4.29 -1.25 11.37
N GLN A 128 -3.64 -2.24 11.98
CA GLN A 128 -2.26 -2.60 11.68
C GLN A 128 -2.11 -4.09 11.44
N LEU A 129 -1.41 -4.44 10.38
CA LEU A 129 -0.90 -5.79 10.12
C LEU A 129 0.63 -5.75 10.23
N VAL A 130 1.20 -6.49 11.16
CA VAL A 130 2.64 -6.54 11.42
C VAL A 130 3.10 -7.99 11.31
N SER A 131 4.11 -8.27 10.48
CA SER A 131 4.66 -9.63 10.32
C SER A 131 3.60 -10.69 9.98
N CYS A 132 2.54 -10.30 9.27
CA CYS A 132 1.42 -11.18 8.97
C CYS A 132 1.61 -11.88 7.62
N THR A 133 1.03 -13.08 7.48
CA THR A 133 0.86 -13.78 6.21
C THR A 133 -0.63 -13.84 5.87
N TRP A 134 -1.05 -13.08 4.87
CA TRP A 134 -2.43 -13.03 4.39
C TRP A 134 -2.57 -13.76 3.05
N ASN A 135 -3.08 -14.99 3.11
CA ASN A 135 -3.42 -15.77 1.94
C ASN A 135 -4.87 -15.50 1.49
N LEU A 136 -5.11 -15.42 0.18
CA LEU A 136 -6.44 -15.10 -0.34
C LEU A 136 -7.31 -16.35 -0.37
N ASN A 137 -8.39 -16.35 0.43
CA ASN A 137 -9.48 -17.28 0.20
C ASN A 137 -10.27 -16.83 -1.04
N LYS A 138 -10.28 -17.65 -2.10
CA LYS A 138 -10.99 -17.35 -3.36
C LYS A 138 -12.47 -17.73 -3.33
N LYS A 139 -12.90 -18.54 -2.36
CA LYS A 139 -14.28 -19.04 -2.24
C LYS A 139 -15.07 -18.19 -1.24
N PHE A 140 -15.48 -16.98 -1.64
CA PHE A 140 -16.29 -16.11 -0.79
C PHE A 140 -17.38 -15.39 -1.58
N LYS A 141 -18.50 -15.09 -0.90
CA LYS A 141 -19.54 -14.21 -1.42
C LYS A 141 -19.13 -12.77 -1.12
N LYS A 142 -18.87 -11.98 -2.15
CA LYS A 142 -18.61 -10.54 -1.98
C LYS A 142 -19.81 -9.88 -1.32
N PHE A 143 -19.58 -9.18 -0.21
CA PHE A 143 -20.59 -8.35 0.41
C PHE A 143 -20.53 -6.91 -0.12
N GLN A 144 -21.69 -6.36 -0.47
CA GLN A 144 -21.84 -4.95 -0.83
C GLN A 144 -22.53 -4.19 0.31
N ASN A 145 -22.32 -2.87 0.41
CA ASN A 145 -23.10 -1.95 1.25
C ASN A 145 -22.90 -1.94 2.78
N THR A 146 -21.69 -2.16 3.29
CA THR A 146 -21.41 -1.86 4.71
C THR A 146 -20.75 -0.49 4.91
N ARG A 147 -21.14 0.23 5.96
CA ARG A 147 -20.49 1.50 6.33
C ARG A 147 -19.12 1.24 6.99
N GLN A 148 -18.06 1.34 6.20
CA GLN A 148 -16.67 1.27 6.66
C GLN A 148 -16.08 2.68 6.85
N LYS A 149 -15.23 2.85 7.87
CA LYS A 149 -14.42 4.08 8.07
C LYS A 149 -13.14 3.73 8.82
N ILE A 150 -11.99 3.83 8.17
CA ILE A 150 -10.69 3.55 8.80
C ILE A 150 -9.87 4.85 8.81
N GLY A 151 -9.26 5.20 9.95
CA GLY A 151 -8.34 6.34 10.01
C GLY A 151 -7.05 5.99 9.30
N HIS A 152 -6.22 5.16 9.93
CA HIS A 152 -4.97 4.68 9.38
C HIS A 152 -5.02 3.16 9.23
N PHE A 153 -4.74 2.66 8.03
CA PHE A 153 -4.46 1.26 7.79
C PHE A 153 -2.97 1.10 7.49
N SER A 154 -2.23 0.37 8.31
CA SER A 154 -0.82 0.10 8.09
C SER A 154 -0.55 -1.39 7.90
N ILE A 155 0.36 -1.69 6.98
CA ILE A 155 0.84 -3.04 6.73
C ILE A 155 2.36 -2.96 6.76
N HIS A 156 2.95 -3.71 7.68
CA HIS A 156 4.37 -3.74 7.96
C HIS A 156 4.90 -5.16 7.93
N ASN A 157 6.01 -5.38 7.22
CA ASN A 157 6.72 -6.68 7.21
C ASN A 157 5.83 -7.89 6.91
N SER A 158 4.75 -7.70 6.13
CA SER A 158 3.74 -8.73 5.92
C SER A 158 3.76 -9.26 4.47
N THR A 159 3.35 -10.50 4.28
CA THR A 159 3.16 -11.11 2.96
C THR A 159 1.68 -11.21 2.63
N LEU A 160 1.29 -10.78 1.43
CA LEU A 160 -0.11 -10.78 1.00
C LEU A 160 -0.21 -11.40 -0.40
N ASP A 161 -1.11 -12.37 -0.57
CA ASP A 161 -1.40 -12.96 -1.89
C ASP A 161 -1.96 -11.92 -2.87
N LEU A 162 -2.80 -11.03 -2.36
CA LEU A 162 -3.48 -10.01 -3.15
C LEU A 162 -3.77 -8.79 -2.29
N ILE A 163 -3.28 -7.63 -2.73
CA ILE A 163 -3.73 -6.34 -2.22
C ILE A 163 -4.98 -5.92 -3.02
N ASN A 164 -6.16 -6.23 -2.50
CA ASN A 164 -7.39 -5.67 -3.04
C ASN A 164 -7.63 -4.30 -2.38
N ILE A 165 -7.74 -3.24 -3.16
CA ILE A 165 -7.96 -1.91 -2.57
C ILE A 165 -9.39 -1.73 -2.05
N GLU A 166 -10.37 -2.53 -2.51
CA GLU A 166 -11.72 -2.54 -1.92
C GLU A 166 -11.68 -2.85 -0.41
N THR A 167 -10.69 -3.62 0.04
CA THR A 167 -10.40 -3.89 1.46
C THR A 167 -10.24 -2.61 2.28
N PHE A 168 -9.56 -1.61 1.71
CA PHE A 168 -9.21 -0.34 2.39
C PHE A 168 -10.19 0.78 2.04
N ARG A 169 -11.39 0.45 1.56
CA ARG A 169 -12.40 1.45 1.20
C ARG A 169 -12.69 2.35 2.41
N ASN A 170 -12.69 3.66 2.16
CA ASN A 170 -12.87 4.68 3.20
C ASN A 170 -11.81 4.65 4.33
N ALA A 171 -10.63 4.08 4.08
CA ALA A 171 -9.46 4.40 4.88
C ALA A 171 -8.96 5.82 4.55
N ARG A 172 -8.52 6.60 5.53
CA ARG A 172 -7.97 7.95 5.29
C ARG A 172 -6.51 7.87 4.83
N ILE A 173 -5.72 7.03 5.48
CA ILE A 173 -4.29 6.81 5.22
C ILE A 173 -4.06 5.31 5.04
N LEU A 174 -3.37 4.93 3.97
CA LEU A 174 -2.83 3.58 3.77
C LEU A 174 -1.30 3.64 3.76
N SER A 175 -0.65 2.91 4.66
CA SER A 175 0.80 2.79 4.73
C SER A 175 1.22 1.35 4.50
N ILE A 176 2.08 1.13 3.52
CA ILE A 176 2.59 -0.20 3.19
C ILE A 176 4.11 -0.15 3.24
N SER A 177 4.71 -1.00 4.06
CA SER A 177 6.15 -0.94 4.39
C SER A 177 6.75 -2.34 4.56
N TYR A 178 7.89 -2.61 3.89
CA TYR A 178 8.57 -3.92 3.96
C TYR A 178 7.67 -5.13 3.64
N THR A 179 6.59 -4.93 2.88
CA THR A 179 5.65 -6.01 2.53
C THR A 179 5.98 -6.57 1.15
N ASN A 180 5.57 -7.81 0.90
CA ASN A 180 5.89 -8.58 -0.32
C ASN A 180 7.38 -8.95 -0.49
N GLN A 181 8.06 -9.34 0.60
CA GLN A 181 9.16 -10.28 0.45
C GLN A 181 8.56 -11.59 -0.08
N CYS A 182 8.83 -11.91 -1.34
CA CYS A 182 8.14 -12.96 -2.10
C CYS A 182 8.17 -14.31 -1.37
N SER A 183 7.02 -14.77 -0.89
CA SER A 183 6.84 -16.11 -0.35
C SER A 183 6.80 -17.13 -1.49
N LYS A 184 7.91 -17.87 -1.65
CA LYS A 184 8.18 -19.07 -2.47
C LYS A 184 7.99 -19.01 -4.01
N PRO A 185 9.07 -19.29 -4.79
CA PRO A 185 8.99 -19.45 -6.23
C PRO A 185 8.51 -20.86 -6.59
N GLU A 186 7.20 -21.10 -6.59
CA GLU A 186 6.65 -22.33 -7.19
C GLU A 186 6.38 -22.14 -8.69
N MET A 187 7.22 -22.80 -9.49
CA MET A 187 6.98 -23.27 -10.86
C MET A 187 6.44 -22.25 -11.88
N CYS A 188 7.10 -21.11 -12.05
CA CYS A 188 7.15 -20.51 -13.38
C CYS A 188 8.11 -21.35 -14.23
N ARG A 189 7.55 -22.27 -15.03
CA ARG A 189 8.28 -22.99 -16.09
C ARG A 189 9.14 -21.97 -16.86
N GLN A 190 10.43 -22.30 -16.96
CA GLN A 190 11.50 -21.48 -17.53
C GLN A 190 11.04 -20.72 -18.79
N PRO A 191 11.11 -19.37 -18.83
CA PRO A 191 11.11 -18.67 -20.08
C PRO A 191 12.45 -18.93 -20.79
N LEU A 192 12.40 -19.15 -22.10
CA LEU A 192 13.52 -19.47 -22.98
C LEU A 192 14.78 -18.65 -22.70
N LYS A 193 15.92 -19.36 -22.54
CA LYS A 193 17.26 -18.81 -22.38
C LYS A 193 17.63 -17.94 -23.60
N LEU A 194 17.55 -16.61 -23.48
CA LEU A 194 18.32 -15.72 -24.36
C LEU A 194 19.58 -15.29 -23.60
N ASN A 195 20.69 -16.01 -23.86
CA ASN A 195 22.03 -15.64 -23.41
C ASN A 195 22.72 -14.89 -24.54
N TRP A 196 23.24 -13.69 -24.29
CA TRP A 196 23.99 -12.95 -25.30
C TRP A 196 25.29 -12.46 -24.66
N THR A 197 26.39 -12.67 -25.38
CA THR A 197 27.75 -12.36 -24.97
C THR A 197 28.16 -11.01 -25.57
N PHE A 198 28.65 -10.10 -24.73
CA PHE A 198 29.31 -8.89 -25.21
C PHE A 198 30.74 -8.87 -24.67
N TYR A 199 31.71 -8.94 -25.59
CA TYR A 199 33.10 -9.29 -25.31
C TYR A 199 33.19 -10.60 -24.49
N ASP A 200 33.74 -10.55 -23.27
CA ASP A 200 33.91 -11.70 -22.37
C ASP A 200 32.92 -11.72 -21.18
N VAL A 201 31.86 -10.91 -21.23
CA VAL A 201 30.84 -10.87 -20.16
C VAL A 201 29.58 -11.61 -20.60
N ILE A 202 29.24 -12.67 -19.87
CA ILE A 202 27.99 -13.42 -20.02
C ILE A 202 26.91 -12.71 -19.20
N CYS A 203 26.10 -11.90 -19.86
CA CYS A 203 24.94 -11.26 -19.23
C CYS A 203 23.76 -12.24 -19.16
N ARG A 204 23.29 -12.54 -17.95
CA ARG A 204 22.08 -13.33 -17.68
C ARG A 204 20.94 -12.41 -17.28
N LEU A 205 19.80 -12.49 -17.98
CA LEU A 205 18.63 -11.68 -17.71
C LEU A 205 17.84 -12.27 -16.54
N TYR A 206 17.96 -11.69 -15.35
CA TYR A 206 17.14 -12.04 -14.20
C TYR A 206 15.84 -11.23 -14.22
N HIS A 207 14.77 -11.80 -14.80
CA HIS A 207 13.43 -11.24 -14.62
C HIS A 207 12.93 -11.54 -13.20
N PHE A 208 12.94 -10.55 -12.32
CA PHE A 208 12.00 -10.50 -11.20
C PHE A 208 10.82 -9.61 -11.62
N LEU A 209 9.79 -10.22 -12.22
CA LEU A 209 8.53 -9.54 -12.48
C LEU A 209 7.79 -9.31 -11.16
N ALA A 210 7.66 -8.05 -10.74
CA ALA A 210 6.60 -7.65 -9.84
C ALA A 210 5.27 -7.89 -10.56
N LYS A 211 4.49 -8.87 -10.07
CA LYS A 211 3.20 -9.27 -10.64
C LYS A 211 2.17 -8.17 -10.34
N TYR A 212 2.15 -7.14 -11.19
CA TYR A 212 1.08 -6.18 -11.44
C TYR A 212 0.19 -5.77 -10.25
N PHE A 213 0.35 -4.54 -9.73
CA PHE A 213 -0.76 -3.83 -9.10
C PHE A 213 -1.62 -3.16 -10.19
N CYS A 214 -2.63 -3.87 -10.69
CA CYS A 214 -3.68 -3.25 -11.51
C CYS A 214 -4.81 -2.77 -10.59
N THR A 215 -4.92 -1.46 -10.37
CA THR A 215 -6.02 -0.89 -9.59
C THR A 215 -6.91 -0.11 -10.55
N ASN A 216 -8.05 -0.69 -10.92
CA ASN A 216 -9.03 -0.08 -11.80
C ASN A 216 -10.33 0.32 -11.07
N SER A 217 -10.37 0.33 -9.74
CA SER A 217 -11.57 0.73 -8.97
C SER A 217 -11.48 2.17 -8.47
N LYS A 218 -12.62 2.88 -8.38
CA LYS A 218 -12.70 4.24 -7.81
C LYS A 218 -12.73 4.17 -6.28
N PHE A 219 -11.81 4.85 -5.58
CA PHE A 219 -11.63 4.72 -4.11
C PHE A 219 -12.00 5.97 -3.31
N ALA A 220 -11.73 5.95 -1.99
CA ALA A 220 -11.87 7.07 -1.06
C ALA A 220 -10.68 7.23 -0.10
N LEU A 221 -9.46 6.99 -0.58
CA LEU A 221 -8.22 7.18 0.17
C LEU A 221 -7.69 8.59 -0.08
N SER A 222 -7.29 9.34 0.95
CA SER A 222 -6.69 10.67 0.77
C SER A 222 -5.18 10.64 0.62
N ILE A 223 -4.49 9.73 1.33
CA ILE A 223 -3.03 9.65 1.42
C ILE A 223 -2.60 8.20 1.21
N LEU A 224 -1.67 7.97 0.27
CA LEU A 224 -1.04 6.67 0.03
C LEU A 224 0.47 6.78 0.28
N ILE A 225 0.98 5.97 1.20
CA ILE A 225 2.39 5.91 1.56
C ILE A 225 2.91 4.50 1.23
N ILE A 226 3.94 4.42 0.39
CA ILE A 226 4.61 3.16 0.08
C ILE A 226 6.09 3.31 0.35
N ASN A 227 6.69 2.38 1.09
CA ASN A 227 8.11 2.41 1.32
C ASN A 227 8.79 1.03 1.33
N ASN A 228 10.12 1.04 1.14
CA ASN A 228 11.00 -0.13 1.26
C ASN A 228 10.57 -1.31 0.36
N CYS A 229 10.39 -1.04 -0.93
CA CYS A 229 10.06 -2.04 -1.94
C CYS A 229 11.20 -2.18 -2.96
N LYS A 230 11.64 -3.40 -3.28
CA LYS A 230 12.67 -3.61 -4.31
C LYS A 230 12.18 -3.19 -5.71
N ALA A 231 10.97 -3.60 -6.09
CA ALA A 231 10.35 -3.18 -7.35
C ALA A 231 8.86 -2.87 -7.13
N LEU A 232 8.37 -1.76 -7.67
CA LEU A 232 7.00 -1.31 -7.55
C LEU A 232 6.46 -0.83 -8.90
N ASN A 233 5.43 -1.49 -9.41
CA ASN A 233 4.71 -1.09 -10.61
C ASN A 233 3.28 -0.70 -10.25
N ILE A 234 2.89 0.55 -10.55
CA ILE A 234 1.61 1.12 -10.11
C ILE A 234 0.82 1.67 -11.29
N ASN A 235 -0.47 1.35 -11.35
CA ASN A 235 -1.46 2.03 -12.18
C ASN A 235 -2.60 2.56 -11.29
N LEU A 236 -2.73 3.88 -11.18
CA LEU A 236 -3.73 4.57 -10.34
C LEU A 236 -4.76 5.39 -11.16
N ALA A 237 -4.94 5.08 -12.45
CA ALA A 237 -5.75 5.91 -13.37
C ALA A 237 -7.19 6.16 -12.89
N ASN A 238 -7.79 5.18 -12.21
CA ASN A 238 -9.18 5.24 -11.78
C ASN A 238 -9.35 5.82 -10.35
N ASN A 239 -8.30 6.38 -9.77
CA ASN A 239 -8.25 6.72 -8.34
C ASN A 239 -8.40 8.21 -8.04
N ASP A 240 -9.55 8.80 -8.40
CA ASP A 240 -9.81 10.24 -8.26
C ASP A 240 -9.84 10.76 -6.80
N LYS A 241 -9.68 9.92 -5.78
CA LYS A 241 -9.73 10.38 -4.36
C LYS A 241 -8.36 10.50 -3.70
N ILE A 242 -7.31 9.92 -4.29
CA ILE A 242 -5.93 10.05 -3.76
C ILE A 242 -5.50 11.51 -3.95
N LEU A 243 -5.26 12.21 -2.84
CA LEU A 243 -4.84 13.61 -2.81
C LEU A 243 -3.35 13.76 -2.58
N SER A 244 -2.72 12.86 -1.81
CA SER A 244 -1.27 12.82 -1.67
C SER A 244 -0.71 11.42 -1.79
N PHE A 245 0.50 11.37 -2.33
CA PHE A 245 1.21 10.15 -2.63
C PHE A 245 2.67 10.30 -2.21
N HIS A 246 3.14 9.42 -1.34
CA HIS A 246 4.50 9.47 -0.82
C HIS A 246 5.18 8.11 -1.01
N ILE A 247 6.25 8.11 -1.81
CA ILE A 247 7.10 6.96 -2.05
C ILE A 247 8.45 7.18 -1.38
N PHE A 248 8.91 6.20 -0.60
CA PHE A 248 10.22 6.26 0.04
C PHE A 248 11.01 4.96 -0.18
N ARG A 249 12.31 5.06 -0.48
CA ARG A 249 13.24 3.91 -0.45
C ARG A 249 12.77 2.72 -1.30
N ILE A 250 12.53 2.96 -2.58
CA ILE A 250 12.28 1.89 -3.56
C ILE A 250 13.61 1.62 -4.31
N ASP A 251 13.79 0.47 -4.97
CA ASP A 251 14.93 0.28 -5.91
C ASP A 251 14.55 0.41 -7.40
N ILE A 252 13.36 -0.07 -7.81
CA ILE A 252 12.78 0.06 -9.16
C ILE A 252 11.33 0.56 -9.06
N LEU A 253 11.01 1.74 -9.61
CA LEU A 253 9.65 2.29 -9.63
C LEU A 253 9.17 2.46 -11.08
N THR A 254 7.97 1.97 -11.37
CA THR A 254 7.29 2.19 -12.66
C THR A 254 5.88 2.69 -12.38
N ILE A 255 5.61 3.94 -12.75
CA ILE A 255 4.26 4.50 -12.66
C ILE A 255 3.64 4.53 -14.04
N ARG A 256 2.58 3.76 -14.27
CA ARG A 256 1.89 3.76 -15.57
C ARG A 256 0.90 4.90 -15.73
N LYS A 257 0.16 5.24 -14.67
CA LYS A 257 -0.81 6.35 -14.64
C LYS A 257 -0.96 6.89 -13.23
N MET A 258 -1.06 8.21 -13.11
CA MET A 258 -1.32 8.92 -11.85
C MET A 258 -2.83 9.10 -11.60
N PRO A 259 -3.24 9.30 -10.33
CA PRO A 259 -4.60 9.69 -10.01
C PRO A 259 -4.87 11.16 -10.40
N LYS A 260 -6.07 11.44 -10.93
CA LYS A 260 -6.43 12.77 -11.48
C LYS A 260 -6.38 13.92 -10.47
N ASN A 261 -6.80 13.67 -9.22
CA ASN A 261 -6.88 14.68 -8.17
C ASN A 261 -5.65 14.72 -7.25
N LEU A 262 -4.53 14.12 -7.69
CA LEU A 262 -3.29 14.14 -6.92
C LEU A 262 -2.81 15.59 -6.78
N LYS A 263 -2.65 16.05 -5.53
CA LYS A 263 -2.17 17.40 -5.20
C LYS A 263 -0.70 17.41 -4.82
N ILE A 264 -0.23 16.39 -4.10
CA ILE A 264 1.14 16.34 -3.57
C ILE A 264 1.75 14.99 -3.90
N SER A 265 2.92 15.00 -4.52
CA SER A 265 3.74 13.81 -4.71
C SER A 265 5.11 14.04 -4.10
N GLU A 266 5.55 13.12 -3.25
CA GLU A 266 6.91 13.09 -2.72
C GLU A 266 7.53 11.73 -3.03
N ILE A 267 8.68 11.73 -3.70
CA ILE A 267 9.41 10.53 -4.05
C ILE A 267 10.87 10.69 -3.59
N LEU A 268 11.28 9.85 -2.64
CA LEU A 268 12.67 9.73 -2.20
C LEU A 268 13.22 8.37 -2.64
N TYR A 269 14.16 8.37 -3.59
CA TYR A 269 14.46 7.18 -4.38
C TYR A 269 15.83 7.26 -5.06
N LYS A 270 16.37 6.18 -5.67
CA LYS A 270 17.76 6.14 -6.21
C LYS A 270 17.91 5.81 -7.71
N ASN A 271 17.00 5.09 -8.41
CA ASN A 271 17.23 4.74 -9.83
C ASN A 271 16.01 4.33 -10.69
N TYR A 272 15.47 5.22 -11.53
CA TYR A 272 14.23 4.99 -12.29
C TYR A 272 14.50 4.37 -13.67
N GLU A 273 14.37 3.05 -13.81
CA GLU A 273 14.33 2.37 -15.11
C GLU A 273 12.88 2.09 -15.53
N ASN A 274 12.21 3.07 -16.15
CA ASN A 274 11.34 2.87 -17.32
C ASN A 274 10.56 4.13 -17.69
N CYS A 275 10.35 4.36 -18.98
CA CYS A 275 9.58 5.48 -19.49
C CYS A 275 8.10 5.25 -19.15
N THR A 276 7.51 6.13 -18.34
CA THR A 276 6.11 6.06 -17.93
C THR A 276 5.16 6.31 -19.10
N GLU A 277 4.07 5.55 -19.17
CA GLU A 277 2.97 5.85 -20.09
C GLU A 277 2.20 7.10 -19.65
N ASN A 278 1.71 7.87 -20.62
CA ASN A 278 0.91 9.10 -20.50
C ASN A 278 0.21 9.30 -19.15
N PHE A 279 0.58 10.35 -18.41
CA PHE A 279 -0.24 10.83 -17.31
C PHE A 279 -1.46 11.58 -17.86
N VAL A 280 -2.64 11.18 -17.41
CA VAL A 280 -3.88 11.88 -17.74
C VAL A 280 -4.11 12.95 -16.68
N ILE A 281 -4.18 14.21 -17.11
CA ILE A 281 -4.72 15.42 -16.45
C ILE A 281 -4.62 15.39 -14.91
N PHE A 282 -3.61 16.06 -14.36
CA PHE A 282 -3.57 16.40 -12.94
C PHE A 282 -3.04 17.82 -12.69
N GLN A 283 -3.48 18.42 -11.57
CA GLN A 283 -2.89 19.65 -11.05
C GLN A 283 -2.11 19.34 -9.77
N LEU A 284 -0.81 19.18 -9.90
CA LEU A 284 0.08 18.99 -8.76
C LEU A 284 0.42 20.36 -8.15
N SER A 285 0.14 20.52 -6.86
CA SER A 285 0.61 21.67 -6.09
C SER A 285 2.11 21.58 -5.79
N SER A 286 2.63 20.37 -5.60
CA SER A 286 4.03 20.11 -5.28
C SER A 286 4.45 18.73 -5.77
N PHE A 287 5.60 18.68 -6.41
CA PHE A 287 6.29 17.45 -6.76
C PHE A 287 7.70 17.50 -6.18
N ILE A 288 7.99 16.64 -5.22
CA ILE A 288 9.28 16.61 -4.52
C ILE A 288 10.01 15.33 -4.92
N LEU A 289 11.23 15.50 -5.43
CA LEU A 289 12.15 14.43 -5.79
C LEU A 289 13.42 14.58 -4.97
N LYS A 290 13.85 13.53 -4.28
CA LYS A 290 15.15 13.53 -3.60
C LYS A 290 15.93 12.26 -3.90
N ASN A 291 17.24 12.41 -4.09
CA ASN A 291 18.20 11.36 -4.41
C ASN A 291 17.88 10.57 -5.71
N SER A 292 16.92 11.03 -6.52
CA SER A 292 16.22 10.23 -7.52
C SER A 292 16.85 10.36 -8.91
N ALA A 293 17.07 9.27 -9.63
CA ALA A 293 17.45 9.33 -11.05
C ALA A 293 16.25 9.03 -11.94
N ILE A 294 15.87 9.93 -12.86
CA ILE A 294 14.84 9.73 -13.88
C ILE A 294 15.53 9.50 -15.23
N ASN A 295 15.50 8.25 -15.71
CA ASN A 295 16.25 7.87 -16.92
C ASN A 295 15.51 8.22 -18.22
N CYS A 296 14.17 8.24 -18.20
CA CYS A 296 13.34 8.72 -19.30
C CYS A 296 11.90 8.98 -18.89
N MET A 297 11.24 9.80 -19.69
CA MET A 297 9.82 10.08 -19.60
C MET A 297 9.22 10.08 -21.01
N GLN A 298 7.98 9.59 -21.15
CA GLN A 298 7.30 9.68 -22.44
C GLN A 298 7.04 11.16 -22.79
N LEU A 299 7.22 11.50 -24.07
CA LEU A 299 6.84 12.81 -24.60
C LEU A 299 5.33 13.03 -24.36
N HIS A 300 4.94 14.22 -23.92
CA HIS A 300 3.56 14.57 -23.59
C HIS A 300 3.00 13.81 -22.40
N ALA A 301 3.84 13.17 -21.58
CA ALA A 301 3.39 12.47 -20.39
C ALA A 301 2.63 13.41 -19.44
N PHE A 302 2.97 14.70 -19.38
CA PHE A 302 2.31 15.71 -18.57
C PHE A 302 1.37 16.62 -19.38
N SER A 303 1.02 16.22 -20.62
CA SER A 303 0.06 16.97 -21.43
C SER A 303 -1.25 17.18 -20.68
N ASN A 304 -1.77 18.40 -20.73
CA ASN A 304 -2.94 18.86 -19.97
C ASN A 304 -2.81 18.79 -18.44
N SER A 305 -1.57 18.76 -17.92
CA SER A 305 -1.29 18.83 -16.48
C SER A 305 -0.48 20.08 -16.15
N SER A 306 -0.52 20.51 -14.89
CA SER A 306 0.31 21.62 -14.39
C SER A 306 0.91 21.26 -13.04
N ILE A 307 2.21 21.46 -12.88
CA ILE A 307 2.91 21.33 -11.60
C ILE A 307 3.27 22.73 -11.11
N LYS A 308 2.66 23.17 -10.01
CA LYS A 308 2.96 24.50 -9.44
C LYS A 308 4.40 24.61 -8.96
N MET A 309 4.92 23.55 -8.35
CA MET A 309 6.28 23.53 -7.81
C MET A 309 6.92 22.15 -7.98
N LEU A 310 8.08 22.09 -8.62
CA LEU A 310 9.01 20.97 -8.59
C LEU A 310 10.16 21.33 -7.65
N HIS A 311 10.47 20.47 -6.69
CA HIS A 311 11.70 20.54 -5.90
C HIS A 311 12.46 19.24 -6.07
N ALA A 312 13.58 19.28 -6.77
CA ALA A 312 14.49 18.16 -6.94
C ALA A 312 15.81 18.42 -6.18
N GLU A 313 16.22 17.46 -5.36
CA GLU A 313 17.50 17.48 -4.62
C GLU A 313 18.31 16.22 -4.93
N LYS A 314 19.62 16.32 -5.20
CA LYS A 314 20.52 15.17 -5.42
C LYS A 314 20.01 14.19 -6.47
N SER A 315 19.36 14.71 -7.50
CA SER A 315 18.58 13.93 -8.46
C SER A 315 19.19 14.02 -9.87
N THR A 316 18.92 13.06 -10.74
CA THR A 316 19.38 13.09 -12.13
C THR A 316 18.21 13.00 -13.09
N PHE A 317 18.30 13.69 -14.22
CA PHE A 317 17.30 13.74 -15.28
C PHE A 317 17.99 13.50 -16.61
N GLN A 318 17.79 12.31 -17.20
CA GLN A 318 18.50 11.94 -18.43
C GLN A 318 17.73 12.33 -19.69
N ARG A 319 16.60 11.67 -19.97
CA ARG A 319 15.83 11.89 -21.22
C ARG A 319 14.51 12.60 -20.94
N MET A 320 14.62 13.90 -20.66
CA MET A 320 13.49 14.79 -20.41
C MET A 320 13.34 15.74 -21.60
N PHE A 321 12.29 15.54 -22.39
CA PHE A 321 11.94 16.38 -23.52
C PHE A 321 10.99 17.49 -23.04
N ASP A 322 9.68 17.32 -23.14
CA ASP A 322 8.69 18.36 -22.86
C ASP A 322 8.22 18.45 -21.40
N PHE A 323 8.85 17.72 -20.48
CA PHE A 323 8.45 17.67 -19.07
C PHE A 323 8.50 19.05 -18.40
N TRP A 324 9.54 19.82 -18.71
CA TRP A 324 9.86 21.08 -18.05
C TRP A 324 8.82 22.16 -18.36
N LYS A 325 8.21 22.11 -19.55
CA LYS A 325 7.11 22.99 -19.98
C LYS A 325 5.91 23.02 -19.04
N TYR A 326 5.67 21.93 -18.33
CA TYR A 326 4.49 21.77 -17.47
C TYR A 326 4.73 22.25 -16.03
N LEU A 327 5.88 22.87 -15.75
CA LEU A 327 6.29 23.34 -14.43
C LEU A 327 6.20 24.86 -14.33
N ASN A 328 5.59 25.38 -13.26
CA ASN A 328 5.58 26.82 -12.99
C ASN A 328 6.84 27.27 -12.25
N ASN A 329 7.12 26.65 -11.09
CA ASN A 329 8.31 26.92 -10.28
C ASN A 329 9.15 25.66 -10.16
N THR A 330 10.44 25.76 -10.44
CA THR A 330 11.37 24.64 -10.42
C THR A 330 12.56 24.97 -9.54
N ILE A 331 12.78 24.16 -8.50
CA ILE A 331 13.92 24.26 -7.59
C ILE A 331 14.79 23.01 -7.79
N LEU A 332 16.03 23.20 -8.21
CA LEU A 332 17.01 22.14 -8.43
C LEU A 332 18.23 22.34 -7.52
N VAL A 333 18.54 21.38 -6.65
CA VAL A 333 19.71 21.43 -5.76
C VAL A 333 20.55 20.18 -5.97
N GLU A 334 21.82 20.34 -6.36
CA GLU A 334 22.72 19.20 -6.62
C GLU A 334 22.15 18.23 -7.67
N VAL A 335 21.62 18.77 -8.77
CA VAL A 335 20.91 17.98 -9.81
C VAL A 335 21.74 17.83 -11.07
N LEU A 336 21.72 16.65 -11.70
CA LEU A 336 22.26 16.42 -13.04
C LEU A 336 21.14 16.46 -14.08
N VAL A 337 21.27 17.26 -15.15
CA VAL A 337 20.32 17.25 -16.29
C VAL A 337 21.08 17.02 -17.59
N ASN A 338 20.76 15.96 -18.33
CA ASN A 338 21.50 15.62 -19.56
C ASN A 338 21.07 16.49 -20.75
N LEU A 339 19.77 16.68 -20.97
CA LEU A 339 19.27 17.45 -22.11
C LEU A 339 19.05 18.91 -21.74
N ARG A 340 20.13 19.71 -21.79
CA ARG A 340 20.14 21.14 -21.44
C ARG A 340 19.03 21.94 -22.10
N ARG A 341 18.85 21.71 -23.41
CA ARG A 341 18.03 22.55 -24.28
C ARG A 341 16.60 22.67 -23.75
N TYR A 342 15.97 21.54 -23.46
CA TYR A 342 14.58 21.52 -23.02
C TYR A 342 14.40 22.12 -21.62
N LEU A 343 15.34 21.93 -20.70
CA LEU A 343 15.26 22.58 -19.38
C LEU A 343 15.25 24.11 -19.52
N LEU A 344 16.19 24.66 -20.28
CA LEU A 344 16.36 26.12 -20.35
C LEU A 344 15.33 26.80 -21.25
N GLU A 345 14.84 26.13 -22.30
CA GLU A 345 13.84 26.69 -23.22
C GLU A 345 12.41 26.60 -22.65
N GLU A 346 12.12 25.64 -21.78
CA GLU A 346 10.74 25.36 -21.37
C GLU A 346 10.40 25.75 -19.91
N VAL A 347 11.37 25.85 -19.00
CA VAL A 347 11.08 26.23 -17.61
C VAL A 347 10.71 27.70 -17.51
N GLN A 348 9.62 27.99 -16.78
CA GLN A 348 9.17 29.36 -16.51
C GLN A 348 10.00 30.04 -15.41
N ASN A 349 10.01 29.47 -14.19
CA ASN A 349 10.81 29.96 -13.08
C ASN A 349 11.76 28.86 -12.60
N LEU A 350 13.07 29.10 -12.70
CA LEU A 350 14.12 28.17 -12.28
C LEU A 350 14.96 28.77 -11.17
N CYS A 351 15.01 28.08 -10.02
CA CYS A 351 15.98 28.32 -8.95
C CYS A 351 16.91 27.11 -8.88
N SER A 352 18.20 27.31 -9.10
CA SER A 352 19.17 26.21 -9.14
C SER A 352 20.36 26.47 -8.22
N LYS A 353 20.81 25.44 -7.50
CA LYS A 353 22.06 25.40 -6.76
C LYS A 353 22.83 24.13 -7.16
N GLU A 354 24.10 24.26 -7.52
CA GLU A 354 24.98 23.11 -7.85
C GLU A 354 24.38 22.16 -8.90
N VAL A 355 23.84 22.70 -10.00
CA VAL A 355 23.27 21.89 -11.08
C VAL A 355 24.34 21.61 -12.13
N ILE A 356 24.59 20.33 -12.39
CA ILE A 356 25.44 19.87 -13.48
C ILE A 356 24.53 19.69 -14.69
N ILE A 357 24.77 20.43 -15.76
CA ILE A 357 24.08 20.22 -17.03
C ILE A 357 25.07 19.55 -17.96
N ALA A 358 24.75 18.38 -18.50
CA ALA A 358 25.65 17.72 -19.44
C ALA A 358 25.82 18.61 -20.69
N CYS A 359 27.07 18.79 -21.11
CA CYS A 359 27.40 19.48 -22.36
C CYS A 359 27.39 18.44 -23.49
N GLU A 360 26.55 18.66 -24.50
CA GLU A 360 26.71 17.99 -25.80
C GLU A 360 27.71 18.79 -26.63
N CYS A 361 28.77 18.15 -27.12
CA CYS A 361 29.67 18.75 -28.10
C CYS A 361 28.90 18.94 -29.42
N LEU A 362 28.59 20.19 -29.77
CA LEU A 362 28.07 20.55 -31.09
C LEU A 362 29.20 20.46 -32.11
N THR A 363 29.49 19.27 -32.64
CA THR A 363 30.51 19.11 -33.69
C THR A 363 30.08 19.74 -35.02
N GLU A 364 28.78 19.89 -35.30
CA GLU A 364 28.32 20.31 -36.63
C GLU A 364 28.07 21.81 -36.84
N GLN A 365 28.07 22.65 -35.79
CA GLN A 365 27.92 24.11 -35.99
C GLN A 365 29.23 24.88 -36.19
N LEU A 366 30.39 24.26 -35.96
CA LEU A 366 31.68 24.92 -36.22
C LEU A 366 32.06 24.94 -37.71
N ASN A 367 31.46 24.08 -38.55
CA ASN A 367 31.79 24.05 -39.99
C ASN A 367 31.14 25.16 -40.82
N HIS A 368 30.23 25.95 -40.26
CA HIS A 368 29.61 27.07 -40.99
C HIS A 368 30.12 28.47 -40.61
N ARG A 369 31.14 28.58 -39.76
CA ARG A 369 31.80 29.88 -39.48
C ARG A 369 33.20 30.05 -40.07
N ASN A 370 33.72 29.06 -40.79
CA ASN A 370 35.00 29.15 -41.50
C ASN A 370 34.86 29.13 -43.03
N LYS A 371 33.72 29.60 -43.56
CA LYS A 371 33.59 30.11 -44.92
C LYS A 371 33.02 31.52 -44.82
#